data_AF-A0AAI8ITJ2-F1
#
_entry.id   AF-A0AAI8ITJ2-F1
#
_cell.length_a   1.000
_cell.length_b   1.000
_cell.length_c   1.000
_cell.angle_alpha   90.00
_cell.angle_beta   90.00
_cell.angle_gamma   90.00
#
_symmetry.space_group_name_H-M   'P 1'
#
loop_
_entity.id
_entity.type
_entity.pdbx_description
1 polymer ?
#
loop_
_entity_poly.entity_id
_entity_poly.type
_entity_poly.pdbx_seq_one_letter_code
_entity_poly.pdbx_strand_id
1 'polypeptide(L)'
;MADDIQKKYLKILLIKSTYKTLLGRPADPDGLKNYYHAISDKSLAESAQLLNASLMNSDEFKRLTPSRMAFENVCIPPHPVSGIETQGRWAVKHIVSLGSHCLTSWTLKKFNLKKTSLPFDWIFSCPAMVIDCLRDDFQTFLDKNEYSSLNRQSKEPGAHHNKYKEKYNLNDIFTHRDPTTPADYAYYLRAVKRFRNILKSADGKLFVICCREEIDLAKALPALVAELAQHTTNFYLLAFSLRKPSHLQLERIASGENYSLYRFTPESEERFTGKFPSLTDEMVFISKVLSFNLEL
;
A
#
# COMPACT_ATOMS: atom_id res chain seq x y z
N MET A 1 -6.65 8.98 37.40
CA MET A 1 -7.40 10.17 36.94
C MET A 1 -6.84 10.75 35.63
N ALA A 2 -5.56 11.10 35.53
CA ALA A 2 -4.99 11.68 34.29
C ALA A 2 -5.01 10.74 33.06
N ASP A 3 -4.69 9.44 33.23
CA ASP A 3 -4.69 8.44 32.14
C ASP A 3 -6.10 8.19 31.57
N ASP A 4 -7.12 8.25 32.42
CA ASP A 4 -8.53 8.07 32.03
C ASP A 4 -9.06 9.29 31.24
N ILE A 5 -8.66 10.49 31.65
CA ILE A 5 -8.94 11.74 30.92
C ILE A 5 -8.27 11.72 29.54
N GLN A 6 -7.02 11.26 29.44
CA GLN A 6 -6.29 11.16 28.17
C GLN A 6 -6.90 10.12 27.21
N LYS A 7 -7.28 8.95 27.72
CA LYS A 7 -7.96 7.90 26.93
C LYS A 7 -9.32 8.36 26.42
N LYS A 8 -10.10 9.02 27.28
CA LYS A 8 -11.38 9.65 26.92
C LYS A 8 -11.20 10.68 25.81
N TYR A 9 -10.20 11.57 25.95
CA TYR A 9 -9.89 12.58 24.95
C TYR A 9 -9.49 11.97 23.60
N LEU A 10 -8.66 10.92 23.62
CA LEU A 10 -8.21 10.25 22.39
C LEU A 10 -9.36 9.55 21.65
N LYS A 11 -10.30 8.94 22.38
CA LYS A 11 -11.52 8.35 21.77
C LYS A 11 -12.44 9.41 21.19
N ILE A 12 -12.60 10.55 21.86
CA ILE A 12 -13.36 11.69 21.34
C ILE A 12 -12.71 12.24 20.07
N LEU A 13 -11.39 12.39 20.05
CA LEU A 13 -10.65 12.82 18.86
C LEU A 13 -10.81 11.82 17.71
N LEU A 14 -10.73 10.51 17.99
CA LEU A 14 -10.92 9.47 17.00
C LEU A 14 -12.30 9.60 16.34
N ILE A 15 -13.39 9.67 17.11
CA ILE A 15 -14.75 9.83 16.58
C ILE A 15 -14.85 11.10 15.72
N LYS A 16 -14.38 12.24 16.24
CA LYS A 16 -14.42 13.52 15.52
C LYS A 16 -13.63 13.46 14.20
N SER A 17 -12.45 12.84 14.23
CA SER A 17 -11.61 12.68 13.04
C SER A 17 -12.28 11.78 12.01
N THR A 18 -12.84 10.64 12.41
CA THR A 18 -13.50 9.71 11.50
C THR A 18 -14.76 10.32 10.87
N TYR A 19 -15.56 11.07 11.62
CA TYR A 19 -16.70 11.83 11.07
C TYR A 19 -16.26 12.85 10.03
N LYS A 20 -15.24 13.66 10.36
CA LYS A 20 -14.72 14.67 9.43
C LYS A 20 -14.17 14.03 8.16
N THR A 21 -13.42 12.94 8.30
CA THR A 21 -12.80 12.22 7.17
C THR A 21 -13.84 11.53 6.29
N LEU A 22 -14.71 10.68 6.88
CA LEU A 22 -15.64 9.86 6.12
C LEU A 22 -16.87 10.65 5.67
N LEU A 23 -17.42 11.50 6.54
CA LEU A 23 -18.68 12.21 6.29
C LEU A 23 -18.49 13.69 5.91
N GLY A 24 -17.28 14.23 5.94
CA GLY A 24 -17.02 15.62 5.56
C GLY A 24 -17.59 16.67 6.53
N ARG A 25 -18.12 16.25 7.69
CA ARG A 25 -18.74 17.13 8.70
C ARG A 25 -18.33 16.73 10.12
N PRO A 26 -18.46 17.63 11.12
CA PRO A 26 -18.27 17.26 12.52
C PRO A 26 -19.31 16.22 12.98
N ALA A 27 -18.92 15.41 13.96
CA ALA A 27 -19.85 14.54 14.69
C ALA A 27 -20.91 15.39 15.38
N ASP A 28 -22.17 15.04 15.16
CA ASP A 28 -23.30 15.61 15.91
C ASP A 28 -23.28 15.07 17.36
N PRO A 29 -23.97 15.74 18.31
CA PRO A 29 -23.94 15.35 19.71
C PRO A 29 -24.37 13.90 19.95
N ASP A 30 -25.36 13.42 19.22
CA ASP A 30 -25.88 12.06 19.35
C ASP A 30 -24.90 11.03 18.76
N GLY A 31 -24.34 11.29 17.58
CA GLY A 31 -23.29 10.50 16.97
C GLY A 31 -22.06 10.38 17.86
N LEU A 32 -21.59 11.51 18.42
CA LEU A 32 -20.47 11.52 19.35
C LEU A 32 -20.75 10.67 20.59
N LYS A 33 -21.95 10.80 21.18
CA LYS A 33 -22.37 10.04 22.35
C LYS A 33 -22.51 8.54 22.05
N ASN A 34 -23.19 8.19 20.97
CA ASN A 34 -23.46 6.81 20.57
C ASN A 34 -22.17 6.06 20.28
N TYR A 35 -21.27 6.66 19.47
CA TYR A 35 -20.00 6.01 19.17
C TYR A 35 -19.05 6.00 20.37
N TYR A 36 -19.08 7.02 21.24
CA TYR A 36 -18.29 6.98 22.46
C TYR A 36 -18.72 5.82 23.37
N HIS A 37 -20.02 5.57 23.54
CA HIS A 37 -20.52 4.40 24.25
C HIS A 37 -20.17 3.08 23.54
N ALA A 38 -20.29 3.02 22.21
CA ALA A 38 -19.98 1.81 21.46
C ALA A 38 -18.49 1.41 21.52
N ILE A 39 -17.61 2.37 21.79
CA ILE A 39 -16.17 2.16 21.81
C ILE A 39 -15.54 2.35 23.19
N SER A 40 -16.28 2.69 24.25
CA SER A 40 -15.74 3.06 25.57
C SER A 40 -14.89 1.95 26.19
N ASP A 41 -15.25 0.70 25.93
CA ASP A 41 -14.65 -0.48 26.56
C ASP A 41 -13.63 -1.16 25.64
N LYS A 42 -13.52 -0.66 24.40
CA LYS A 42 -12.69 -1.22 23.33
C LYS A 42 -11.28 -0.63 23.33
N SER A 43 -10.30 -1.39 22.81
CA SER A 43 -8.99 -0.83 22.48
C SER A 43 -9.11 0.24 21.38
N LEU A 44 -8.09 1.08 21.21
CA LEU A 44 -8.11 2.12 20.17
C LEU A 44 -8.24 1.52 18.76
N ALA A 45 -7.65 0.36 18.53
CA ALA A 45 -7.71 -0.34 17.25
C ALA A 45 -9.13 -0.86 16.95
N GLU A 46 -9.76 -1.54 17.91
CA GLU A 46 -11.14 -2.02 17.80
C GLU A 46 -12.14 -0.85 17.68
N SER A 47 -11.86 0.25 18.39
CA SER A 47 -12.64 1.48 18.30
C SER A 47 -12.63 2.05 16.87
N ALA A 48 -11.45 2.12 16.24
CA ALA A 48 -11.28 2.62 14.88
C ALA A 48 -11.94 1.70 13.85
N GLN A 49 -11.81 0.38 14.00
CA GLN A 49 -12.44 -0.60 13.12
C GLN A 49 -13.97 -0.50 13.17
N LEU A 50 -14.55 -0.43 14.37
CA LEU A 50 -16.00 -0.28 14.54
C LEU A 50 -16.50 1.03 13.94
N LEU A 51 -15.81 2.14 14.23
CA LEU A 51 -16.17 3.46 13.71
C LEU A 51 -16.16 3.50 12.18
N ASN A 52 -15.07 3.00 11.56
CA ASN A 52 -14.94 2.98 10.11
C ASN A 52 -16.01 2.08 9.49
N ALA A 53 -16.18 0.86 9.97
CA ALA A 53 -17.18 -0.07 9.44
C ALA A 53 -18.61 0.49 9.57
N SER A 54 -18.95 1.09 10.70
CA SER A 54 -20.29 1.63 10.95
C SER A 54 -20.57 2.87 10.09
N LEU A 55 -19.63 3.82 10.03
CA LEU A 55 -19.82 5.05 9.25
C LEU A 55 -19.79 4.76 7.74
N MET A 56 -18.92 3.87 7.25
CA MET A 56 -18.88 3.48 5.83
C MET A 56 -20.14 2.75 5.37
N ASN A 57 -20.84 2.05 6.28
CA ASN A 57 -22.10 1.38 5.96
C ASN A 57 -23.34 2.27 6.16
N SER A 58 -23.18 3.47 6.71
CA SER A 58 -24.27 4.40 6.96
C SER A 58 -24.87 4.94 5.66
N ASP A 59 -26.17 5.23 5.68
CA ASP A 59 -26.83 5.85 4.52
C ASP A 59 -26.29 7.26 4.25
N GLU A 60 -25.76 7.92 5.28
CA GLU A 60 -25.12 9.22 5.13
C GLU A 60 -23.85 9.13 4.29
N PHE A 61 -22.95 8.20 4.62
CA PHE A 61 -21.77 7.94 3.80
C PHE A 61 -22.17 7.55 2.39
N LYS A 62 -23.16 6.65 2.25
CA LYS A 62 -23.70 6.23 0.95
C LYS A 62 -24.30 7.38 0.14
N ARG A 63 -24.89 8.41 0.78
CA ARG A 63 -25.43 9.62 0.12
C ARG A 63 -24.35 10.66 -0.23
N LEU A 64 -23.26 10.70 0.53
CA LEU A 64 -22.10 11.54 0.24
C LEU A 64 -21.26 11.00 -0.92
N THR A 65 -21.27 9.68 -1.15
CA THR A 65 -20.62 9.08 -2.33
C THR A 65 -21.15 9.66 -3.65
N PRO A 66 -22.46 9.74 -3.91
CA PRO A 66 -23.04 10.39 -5.08
C PRO A 66 -22.65 11.87 -5.24
N SER A 67 -22.55 12.63 -4.15
CA SER A 67 -22.19 14.07 -4.20
C SER A 67 -20.69 14.31 -4.31
N ARG A 68 -19.85 13.39 -3.83
CA ARG A 68 -18.40 13.33 -4.11
C ARG A 68 -18.12 12.79 -5.52
N MET A 69 -19.04 12.01 -6.08
CA MET A 69 -19.07 11.56 -7.48
C MET A 69 -19.68 12.60 -8.44
N ALA A 70 -20.32 13.67 -7.95
CA ALA A 70 -20.83 14.75 -8.81
C ALA A 70 -19.72 15.68 -9.36
N PHE A 71 -18.46 15.49 -8.94
CA PHE A 71 -17.27 16.05 -9.60
C PHE A 71 -16.75 15.16 -10.74
N GLU A 72 -17.65 14.45 -11.42
CA GLU A 72 -17.34 13.66 -12.60
C GLU A 72 -17.55 14.48 -13.90
N ASN A 73 -16.59 15.37 -14.19
CA ASN A 73 -16.03 15.44 -15.55
C ASN A 73 -14.93 14.37 -15.74
N VAL A 74 -14.97 13.34 -14.89
CA VAL A 74 -14.43 12.01 -15.12
C VAL A 74 -15.62 11.16 -15.56
N CYS A 75 -15.77 10.91 -16.85
CA CYS A 75 -16.83 10.03 -17.34
C CYS A 75 -16.70 8.62 -16.74
N ILE A 76 -17.58 8.25 -15.81
CA ILE A 76 -18.01 6.86 -15.63
C ILE A 76 -19.46 6.80 -16.13
N PRO A 77 -19.73 6.25 -17.33
CA PRO A 77 -21.10 6.10 -17.80
C PRO A 77 -21.90 5.15 -16.88
N PRO A 78 -23.22 5.37 -16.73
CA PRO A 78 -24.09 4.51 -15.95
C PRO A 78 -24.30 3.22 -16.73
N HIS A 79 -23.48 2.22 -16.43
CA HIS A 79 -23.78 0.85 -16.77
C HIS A 79 -24.23 0.11 -15.51
N PRO A 80 -24.99 -0.99 -15.64
CA PRO A 80 -25.50 -1.72 -14.50
C PRO A 80 -24.34 -2.08 -13.57
N VAL A 81 -24.59 -2.36 -12.29
CA VAL A 81 -23.61 -3.12 -11.47
C VAL A 81 -23.59 -4.57 -11.97
N SER A 82 -23.14 -4.73 -13.21
CA SER A 82 -22.64 -5.91 -13.88
C SER A 82 -21.20 -5.55 -14.24
N GLY A 83 -20.37 -5.51 -13.21
CA GLY A 83 -18.98 -5.07 -13.29
C GLY A 83 -18.24 -5.51 -12.04
N ILE A 84 -18.31 -6.81 -11.75
CA ILE A 84 -17.30 -7.47 -10.93
C ILE A 84 -15.97 -7.13 -11.64
N GLU A 85 -15.11 -6.28 -11.07
CA GLU A 85 -13.80 -5.96 -11.68
C GLU A 85 -12.86 -7.17 -11.77
N THR A 86 -13.34 -8.35 -11.39
CA THR A 86 -12.96 -9.67 -11.92
C THR A 86 -14.18 -10.58 -11.90
N GLN A 87 -15.02 -10.62 -12.94
CA GLN A 87 -16.01 -11.70 -13.07
C GLN A 87 -15.29 -13.05 -12.88
N GLY A 88 -15.46 -13.69 -11.72
CA GLY A 88 -15.00 -15.04 -11.42
C GLY A 88 -13.49 -15.31 -11.36
N ARG A 89 -12.59 -14.31 -11.41
CA ARG A 89 -11.14 -14.56 -11.38
C ARG A 89 -10.52 -14.32 -9.99
N TRP A 90 -10.63 -15.41 -9.21
CA TRP A 90 -9.81 -15.88 -8.09
C TRP A 90 -9.79 -15.05 -6.80
N ALA A 91 -10.11 -15.72 -5.69
CA ALA A 91 -9.80 -15.26 -4.36
C ALA A 91 -8.30 -14.94 -4.21
N VAL A 92 -8.01 -13.73 -3.73
CA VAL A 92 -6.65 -13.26 -3.46
C VAL A 92 -6.20 -13.83 -2.12
N LYS A 93 -5.21 -14.71 -2.15
CA LYS A 93 -4.58 -15.26 -0.94
C LYS A 93 -3.24 -14.62 -0.61
N HIS A 94 -2.61 -13.97 -1.60
CA HIS A 94 -1.30 -13.34 -1.43
C HIS A 94 -1.38 -11.87 -1.83
N ILE A 95 -1.04 -10.96 -0.90
CA ILE A 95 -0.82 -9.55 -1.21
C ILE A 95 0.68 -9.27 -1.12
N VAL A 96 1.24 -8.75 -2.21
CA VAL A 96 2.69 -8.61 -2.38
C VAL A 96 3.04 -7.19 -2.76
N SER A 97 3.84 -6.51 -1.93
CA SER A 97 4.45 -5.25 -2.34
C SER A 97 5.62 -5.52 -3.29
N LEU A 98 5.71 -4.74 -4.37
CA LEU A 98 6.87 -4.72 -5.26
C LEU A 98 7.82 -3.54 -4.99
N GLY A 99 7.56 -2.72 -3.96
CA GLY A 99 8.29 -1.47 -3.71
C GLY A 99 8.03 -0.44 -4.83
N SER A 100 8.30 0.85 -4.65
CA SER A 100 9.64 1.43 -4.84
C SER A 100 10.27 1.96 -3.56
N HIS A 101 9.48 1.97 -2.49
CA HIS A 101 9.84 2.42 -1.15
C HIS A 101 8.89 1.79 -0.13
N CYS A 102 9.19 1.99 1.16
CA CYS A 102 8.56 1.27 2.27
C CYS A 102 7.06 1.55 2.48
N LEU A 103 6.50 2.55 1.81
CA LEU A 103 5.11 3.00 1.96
C LEU A 103 4.10 1.87 1.78
N THR A 104 4.14 1.17 0.66
CA THR A 104 3.16 0.11 0.37
C THR A 104 3.17 -0.97 1.44
N SER A 105 4.36 -1.45 1.82
CA SER A 105 4.51 -2.50 2.83
C SER A 105 4.11 -2.05 4.21
N TRP A 106 4.43 -0.81 4.57
CA TRP A 106 4.01 -0.25 5.85
C TRP A 106 2.49 -0.12 5.92
N THR A 107 1.84 0.40 4.87
CA THR A 107 0.40 0.56 4.82
C THR A 107 -0.29 -0.81 4.89
N LEU A 108 0.14 -1.80 4.09
CA LEU A 108 -0.40 -3.17 4.18
C LEU A 108 -0.21 -3.79 5.57
N LYS A 109 0.93 -3.55 6.22
CA LYS A 109 1.18 -4.02 7.59
C LYS A 109 0.26 -3.34 8.61
N LYS A 110 0.06 -2.03 8.51
CA LYS A 110 -0.81 -1.25 9.41
C LYS A 110 -2.24 -1.77 9.40
N PHE A 111 -2.74 -2.17 8.22
CA PHE A 111 -4.09 -2.72 8.05
C PHE A 111 -4.17 -4.25 8.16
N ASN A 112 -3.11 -4.91 8.69
CA ASN A 112 -3.06 -6.37 8.89
C ASN A 112 -3.24 -7.21 7.62
N LEU A 113 -2.97 -6.63 6.44
CA LEU A 113 -3.05 -7.30 5.14
C LEU A 113 -1.73 -7.99 4.75
N LYS A 114 -0.65 -7.67 5.47
CA LYS A 114 0.68 -8.22 5.24
C LYS A 114 0.95 -9.43 6.14
N LYS A 115 0.86 -10.64 5.60
CA LYS A 115 1.06 -11.90 6.35
C LYS A 115 2.52 -12.31 6.52
N THR A 116 3.37 -11.96 5.57
CA THR A 116 4.78 -12.37 5.57
C THR A 116 5.68 -11.28 4.99
N SER A 117 6.97 -11.32 5.32
CA SER A 117 7.95 -10.41 4.71
C SER A 117 8.48 -10.94 3.37
N LEU A 118 8.69 -10.04 2.42
CA LEU A 118 9.02 -10.29 1.03
C LEU A 118 10.18 -9.36 0.63
N PRO A 119 10.92 -9.66 -0.46
CA PRO A 119 12.20 -9.03 -0.73
C PRO A 119 12.12 -7.52 -0.96
N PHE A 120 10.98 -7.02 -1.43
CA PHE A 120 10.78 -5.61 -1.77
C PHE A 120 10.15 -4.76 -0.65
N ASP A 121 9.98 -5.31 0.56
CA ASP A 121 9.12 -4.65 1.54
C ASP A 121 9.70 -3.37 2.15
N TRP A 122 11.00 -3.41 2.42
CA TRP A 122 11.73 -2.46 3.27
C TRP A 122 12.99 -1.99 2.55
N ILE A 123 12.88 -1.85 1.24
CA ILE A 123 13.97 -1.44 0.36
C ILE A 123 13.52 -0.31 -0.55
N PHE A 124 14.48 0.46 -1.07
CA PHE A 124 14.27 1.30 -2.23
C PHE A 124 14.51 0.51 -3.51
N SER A 125 13.51 0.47 -4.38
CA SER A 125 13.54 -0.24 -5.66
C SER A 125 12.89 0.61 -6.75
N CYS A 126 12.87 0.11 -7.97
CA CYS A 126 12.08 0.66 -9.06
C CYS A 126 11.54 -0.49 -9.92
N PRO A 127 10.55 -0.24 -10.80
CA PRO A 127 10.03 -1.27 -11.69
C PRO A 127 11.12 -2.01 -12.49
N ALA A 128 12.15 -1.29 -12.97
CA ALA A 128 13.25 -1.88 -13.73
C ALA A 128 14.11 -2.85 -12.90
N MET A 129 14.38 -2.51 -11.64
CA MET A 129 15.07 -3.42 -10.71
C MET A 129 14.21 -4.66 -10.40
N VAL A 130 12.90 -4.51 -10.21
CA VAL A 130 12.00 -5.66 -10.01
C VAL A 130 12.04 -6.60 -11.22
N ILE A 131 12.02 -6.04 -12.44
CA ILE A 131 12.15 -6.80 -13.68
C ILE A 131 13.50 -7.54 -13.72
N ASP A 132 14.62 -6.88 -13.41
CA ASP A 132 15.94 -7.54 -13.36
C ASP A 132 15.93 -8.72 -12.37
N CYS A 133 15.40 -8.53 -11.17
CA CYS A 133 15.30 -9.59 -10.15
C CYS A 133 14.42 -10.77 -10.61
N LEU A 134 13.37 -10.52 -11.40
CA LEU A 134 12.55 -11.59 -11.94
C LEU A 134 13.32 -12.36 -13.03
N ARG A 135 13.97 -11.65 -13.94
CA ARG A 135 14.69 -12.23 -15.09
C ARG A 135 15.83 -13.16 -14.70
N ASP A 136 16.61 -12.78 -13.70
CA ASP A 136 17.75 -13.57 -13.25
C ASP A 136 17.44 -14.46 -12.04
N ASP A 137 16.16 -14.60 -11.68
CA ASP A 137 15.70 -15.27 -10.46
C ASP A 137 16.49 -14.80 -9.23
N PHE A 138 16.57 -13.49 -9.01
CA PHE A 138 17.23 -12.84 -7.87
C PHE A 138 18.73 -13.16 -7.71
N GLN A 139 19.40 -13.70 -8.73
CA GLN A 139 20.82 -14.04 -8.65
C GLN A 139 21.67 -12.80 -8.38
N THR A 140 21.51 -11.74 -9.16
CA THR A 140 22.20 -10.46 -8.94
C THR A 140 21.80 -9.89 -7.57
N PHE A 141 20.51 -9.87 -7.25
CA PHE A 141 20.01 -9.29 -5.99
C PHE A 141 20.61 -9.94 -4.75
N LEU A 142 20.93 -11.24 -4.82
CA LEU A 142 21.50 -12.04 -3.73
C LEU A 142 23.03 -12.18 -3.78
N ASP A 143 23.70 -11.51 -4.72
CA ASP A 143 25.17 -11.53 -4.83
C ASP A 143 25.80 -10.68 -3.73
N LYS A 144 26.62 -11.32 -2.89
CA LYS A 144 27.29 -10.66 -1.77
C LYS A 144 28.35 -9.65 -2.22
N ASN A 145 28.90 -9.82 -3.42
CA ASN A 145 29.90 -8.90 -3.97
C ASN A 145 29.29 -7.56 -4.39
N GLU A 146 27.96 -7.52 -4.52
CA GLU A 146 27.23 -6.33 -4.89
C GLU A 146 26.83 -5.47 -3.70
N TYR A 147 27.15 -5.86 -2.45
CA TYR A 147 26.75 -5.11 -1.27
C TYR A 147 27.87 -4.21 -0.74
N SER A 148 27.50 -3.01 -0.31
CA SER A 148 28.39 -2.17 0.49
C SER A 148 27.59 -1.48 1.60
N SER A 149 28.01 -1.67 2.85
CA SER A 149 27.37 -1.02 4.01
C SER A 149 27.33 0.49 3.86
N LEU A 150 26.25 1.09 4.35
CA LEU A 150 26.14 2.54 4.44
C LEU A 150 26.89 3.06 5.67
N ASN A 151 27.55 4.20 5.47
CA ASN A 151 28.05 5.00 6.58
C ASN A 151 27.17 6.24 6.70
N ARG A 152 26.22 6.22 7.64
CA ARG A 152 25.28 7.33 7.90
C ARG A 152 25.28 7.70 9.38
N GLN A 153 24.88 8.94 9.69
CA GLN A 153 24.77 9.41 11.07
C GLN A 153 23.66 8.67 11.85
N SER A 154 22.65 8.14 11.16
CA SER A 154 21.61 7.30 11.76
C SER A 154 22.19 5.97 12.25
N LYS A 155 21.71 5.49 13.41
CA LYS A 155 22.05 4.16 13.93
C LYS A 155 21.34 3.01 13.21
N GLU A 156 20.47 3.33 12.25
CA GLU A 156 19.74 2.32 11.50
C GLU A 156 20.66 1.62 10.49
N PRO A 157 20.68 0.28 10.43
CA PRO A 157 21.53 -0.45 9.48
C PRO A 157 21.04 -0.24 8.05
N GLY A 158 21.96 -0.28 7.09
CA GLY A 158 21.61 -0.21 5.69
C GLY A 158 22.79 -0.48 4.76
N ALA A 159 22.50 -0.77 3.49
CA ALA A 159 23.52 -1.02 2.48
C ALA A 159 23.08 -0.52 1.09
N HIS A 160 24.06 -0.24 0.24
CA HIS A 160 23.86 -0.15 -1.20
C HIS A 160 23.85 -1.53 -1.85
N HIS A 161 23.27 -1.60 -3.04
CA HIS A 161 23.57 -2.63 -4.02
C HIS A 161 24.29 -1.96 -5.19
N ASN A 162 25.57 -2.25 -5.41
CA ASN A 162 26.48 -1.52 -6.29
C ASN A 162 25.98 -1.47 -7.74
N LYS A 163 25.64 -2.62 -8.32
CA LYS A 163 25.09 -2.70 -9.68
C LYS A 163 23.78 -1.91 -9.86
N TYR A 164 22.83 -1.98 -8.94
CA TYR A 164 21.57 -1.24 -9.06
C TYR A 164 21.72 0.25 -8.74
N LYS A 165 22.67 0.61 -7.86
CA LYS A 165 23.07 2.00 -7.63
C LYS A 165 23.63 2.61 -8.90
N GLU A 166 24.55 1.94 -9.58
CA GLU A 166 25.13 2.42 -10.85
C GLU A 166 24.09 2.43 -11.98
N LYS A 167 23.37 1.32 -12.18
CA LYS A 167 22.46 1.16 -13.32
C LYS A 167 21.20 2.04 -13.24
N TYR A 168 20.66 2.25 -12.04
CA TYR A 168 19.37 2.92 -11.83
C TYR A 168 19.43 4.16 -10.94
N ASN A 169 20.63 4.58 -10.52
CA ASN A 169 20.82 5.68 -9.59
C ASN A 169 20.06 5.47 -8.25
N LEU A 170 19.93 4.22 -7.81
CA LEU A 170 19.26 3.86 -6.57
C LEU A 170 20.26 3.86 -5.40
N ASN A 171 20.11 4.81 -4.50
CA ASN A 171 20.89 4.89 -3.27
C ASN A 171 20.13 4.25 -2.11
N ASP A 172 20.86 3.82 -1.06
CA ASP A 172 20.26 3.26 0.17
C ASP A 172 19.19 2.18 -0.09
N ILE A 173 19.50 1.25 -1.01
CA ILE A 173 18.56 0.21 -1.45
C ILE A 173 18.08 -0.58 -0.23
N PHE A 174 19.00 -1.11 0.57
CA PHE A 174 18.65 -1.83 1.78
C PHE A 174 18.52 -0.83 2.94
N THR A 175 17.33 -0.28 3.12
CA THR A 175 17.12 0.92 3.95
C THR A 175 17.13 0.65 5.45
N HIS A 176 16.76 -0.57 5.84
CA HIS A 176 16.51 -0.97 7.23
C HIS A 176 17.31 -2.21 7.67
N ARG A 177 18.20 -2.71 6.80
CA ARG A 177 18.99 -3.94 6.99
C ARG A 177 20.30 -3.84 6.23
N ASP A 178 21.33 -4.48 6.74
CA ASP A 178 22.63 -4.54 6.09
C ASP A 178 22.98 -5.98 5.68
N PRO A 179 22.70 -6.40 4.43
CA PRO A 179 22.98 -7.74 3.94
C PRO A 179 24.48 -8.07 3.82
N THR A 180 25.40 -7.15 4.11
CA THR A 180 26.81 -7.52 4.33
C THR A 180 26.97 -8.36 5.61
N THR A 181 26.03 -8.26 6.55
CA THR A 181 25.99 -9.07 7.76
C THR A 181 25.32 -10.43 7.49
N PRO A 182 25.79 -11.53 8.10
CA PRO A 182 25.19 -12.86 7.89
C PRO A 182 23.71 -12.94 8.27
N ALA A 183 23.28 -12.24 9.32
CA ALA A 183 21.92 -12.29 9.83
C ALA A 183 20.91 -11.64 8.86
N ASP A 184 21.24 -10.46 8.33
CA ASP A 184 20.39 -9.76 7.37
C ASP A 184 20.48 -10.39 5.98
N TYR A 185 21.63 -10.92 5.57
CA TYR A 185 21.72 -11.74 4.36
C TYR A 185 20.75 -12.94 4.41
N ALA A 186 20.75 -13.66 5.53
CA ALA A 186 19.84 -14.78 5.73
C ALA A 186 18.36 -14.36 5.71
N TYR A 187 18.04 -13.12 6.12
CA TYR A 187 16.69 -12.57 5.99
C TYR A 187 16.28 -12.48 4.51
N TYR A 188 17.13 -11.92 3.64
CA TYR A 188 16.82 -11.78 2.21
C TYR A 188 16.72 -13.13 1.51
N LEU A 189 17.56 -14.12 1.86
CA LEU A 189 17.40 -15.49 1.37
C LEU A 189 16.01 -16.07 1.68
N ARG A 190 15.52 -15.90 2.93
CA ARG A 190 14.18 -16.36 3.33
C ARG A 190 13.07 -15.55 2.65
N ALA A 191 13.25 -14.25 2.46
CA ALA A 191 12.29 -13.39 1.78
C ALA A 191 12.15 -13.78 0.29
N VAL A 192 13.27 -13.94 -0.42
CA VAL A 192 13.28 -14.39 -1.82
C VAL A 192 12.69 -15.80 -1.95
N LYS A 193 13.05 -16.74 -1.06
CA LYS A 193 12.45 -18.09 -1.06
C LYS A 193 10.92 -18.04 -0.94
N ARG A 194 10.39 -17.21 -0.04
CA ARG A 194 8.93 -17.03 0.13
C ARG A 194 8.30 -16.42 -1.13
N PHE A 195 8.92 -15.40 -1.70
CA PHE A 195 8.43 -14.77 -2.92
C PHE A 195 8.39 -15.75 -4.10
N ARG A 196 9.45 -16.54 -4.31
CA ARG A 196 9.47 -17.64 -5.30
C ARG A 196 8.33 -18.64 -5.08
N ASN A 197 8.07 -19.04 -3.84
CA ASN A 197 6.96 -19.94 -3.53
C ASN A 197 5.60 -19.33 -3.86
N ILE A 198 5.42 -18.02 -3.61
CA ILE A 198 4.21 -17.30 -3.99
C ILE A 198 4.06 -17.31 -5.52
N LEU A 199 5.10 -16.92 -6.27
CA LEU A 199 5.06 -16.91 -7.74
C LEU A 199 4.68 -18.27 -8.35
N LYS A 200 5.20 -19.37 -7.77
CA LYS A 200 4.90 -20.74 -8.22
C LYS A 200 3.51 -21.24 -7.82
N SER A 201 2.85 -20.61 -6.85
CA SER A 201 1.52 -21.05 -6.39
C SER A 201 0.46 -20.78 -7.46
N ALA A 202 -0.57 -21.63 -7.54
CA ALA A 202 -1.76 -21.37 -8.35
C ALA A 202 -2.75 -20.38 -7.69
N ASP A 203 -2.53 -20.02 -6.42
CA ASP A 203 -3.39 -19.10 -5.67
C ASP A 203 -3.45 -17.69 -6.29
N GLY A 204 -4.52 -16.94 -6.00
CA GLY A 204 -4.64 -15.54 -6.46
C GLY A 204 -3.63 -14.62 -5.78
N LYS A 205 -2.97 -13.78 -6.57
CA LYS A 205 -1.92 -12.85 -6.13
C LYS A 205 -2.30 -11.42 -6.49
N LEU A 206 -2.32 -10.53 -5.50
CA LEU A 206 -2.42 -9.10 -5.72
C LEU A 206 -1.05 -8.47 -5.51
N PHE A 207 -0.39 -8.09 -6.60
CA PHE A 207 0.80 -7.25 -6.55
C PHE A 207 0.41 -5.80 -6.39
N VAL A 208 1.12 -5.08 -5.53
CA VAL A 208 0.88 -3.66 -5.27
C VAL A 208 2.19 -2.88 -5.40
N ILE A 209 2.18 -1.85 -6.24
CA ILE A 209 3.32 -0.94 -6.45
C ILE A 209 2.86 0.50 -6.30
N CYS A 210 3.60 1.27 -5.52
CA CYS A 210 3.40 2.71 -5.37
C CYS A 210 4.73 3.40 -5.65
N CYS A 211 4.74 4.30 -6.64
CA CYS A 211 5.94 5.03 -7.05
C CYS A 211 5.73 6.53 -6.89
N ARG A 212 6.79 7.23 -6.47
CA ARG A 212 6.82 8.70 -6.49
C ARG A 212 6.95 9.21 -7.92
N GLU A 213 6.66 10.50 -8.12
CA GLU A 213 6.58 11.11 -9.44
C GLU A 213 7.90 11.10 -10.24
N GLU A 214 9.04 10.86 -9.59
CA GLU A 214 10.34 10.71 -10.26
C GLU A 214 10.43 9.42 -11.10
N ILE A 215 9.57 8.45 -10.84
CA ILE A 215 9.47 7.21 -11.61
C ILE A 215 8.26 7.29 -12.53
N ASP A 216 8.51 7.30 -13.84
CA ASP A 216 7.46 7.17 -14.86
C ASP A 216 6.88 5.75 -14.87
N LEU A 217 5.99 5.49 -13.92
CA LEU A 217 5.36 4.19 -13.74
C LEU A 217 4.48 3.83 -14.94
N ALA A 218 3.84 4.81 -15.60
CA ALA A 218 3.01 4.56 -16.78
C ALA A 218 3.84 3.95 -17.92
N LYS A 219 5.06 4.47 -18.15
CA LYS A 219 5.99 3.92 -19.14
C LYS A 219 6.53 2.54 -18.76
N ALA A 220 6.82 2.31 -17.48
CA ALA A 220 7.42 1.06 -17.02
C ALA A 220 6.41 -0.09 -16.84
N LEU A 221 5.14 0.22 -16.62
CA LEU A 221 4.11 -0.74 -16.24
C LEU A 221 3.91 -1.88 -17.26
N PRO A 222 3.84 -1.64 -18.58
CA PRO A 222 3.65 -2.73 -19.55
C PRO A 222 4.75 -3.79 -19.47
N ALA A 223 6.01 -3.36 -19.32
CA ALA A 223 7.13 -4.28 -19.18
C ALA A 223 7.08 -5.07 -17.86
N LEU A 224 6.69 -4.42 -16.76
CA LEU A 224 6.55 -5.08 -15.46
C LEU A 224 5.42 -6.12 -15.47
N VAL A 225 4.27 -5.81 -16.06
CA VAL A 225 3.14 -6.75 -16.19
C VAL A 225 3.55 -7.93 -17.07
N ALA A 226 4.19 -7.67 -18.21
CA ALA A 226 4.66 -8.73 -19.11
C ALA A 226 5.68 -9.64 -18.43
N GLU A 227 6.60 -9.08 -17.64
CA GLU A 227 7.57 -9.88 -16.88
C GLU A 227 6.84 -10.72 -15.82
N LEU A 228 5.95 -10.15 -15.01
CA LEU A 228 5.17 -10.94 -14.03
C LEU A 228 4.40 -12.10 -14.68
N ALA A 229 3.83 -11.89 -15.86
CA ALA A 229 3.11 -12.93 -16.62
C ALA A 229 4.01 -14.09 -17.08
N GLN A 230 5.32 -13.89 -17.21
CA GLN A 230 6.27 -14.96 -17.50
C GLN A 230 6.60 -15.82 -16.27
N HIS A 231 6.46 -15.26 -15.06
CA HIS A 231 6.92 -15.89 -13.81
C HIS A 231 5.79 -16.38 -12.90
N THR A 232 4.55 -15.96 -13.13
CA THR A 232 3.40 -16.40 -12.34
C THR A 232 2.12 -16.36 -13.15
N THR A 233 1.15 -17.17 -12.73
CA THR A 233 -0.23 -17.09 -13.18
C THR A 233 -1.11 -16.49 -12.09
N ASN A 234 -2.38 -16.26 -12.43
CA ASN A 234 -3.42 -15.86 -11.48
C ASN A 234 -3.01 -14.67 -10.60
N PHE A 235 -2.77 -13.53 -11.25
CA PHE A 235 -2.34 -12.33 -10.57
C PHE A 235 -3.03 -11.09 -11.11
N TYR A 236 -3.02 -10.06 -10.29
CA TYR A 236 -3.39 -8.70 -10.65
C TYR A 236 -2.35 -7.72 -10.12
N LEU A 237 -1.99 -6.69 -10.89
CA LEU A 237 -1.08 -5.61 -10.48
C LEU A 237 -1.85 -4.31 -10.27
N LEU A 238 -1.91 -3.88 -9.01
CA LEU A 238 -2.46 -2.60 -8.60
C LEU A 238 -1.33 -1.57 -8.46
N ALA A 239 -1.30 -0.60 -9.36
CA ALA A 239 -0.22 0.37 -9.49
C ALA A 239 -0.69 1.79 -9.13
N PHE A 240 0.13 2.54 -8.39
CA PHE A 240 -0.12 3.92 -7.99
C PHE A 240 1.08 4.81 -8.34
N SER A 241 0.85 5.83 -9.14
CA SER A 241 1.78 6.93 -9.40
C SER A 241 1.42 8.09 -8.49
N LEU A 242 2.23 8.34 -7.47
CA LEU A 242 2.05 9.47 -6.57
C LEU A 242 2.38 10.78 -7.28
N ARG A 243 1.65 11.83 -6.90
CA ARG A 243 1.93 13.22 -7.25
C ARG A 243 2.26 13.99 -5.98
N LYS A 244 2.90 15.17 -6.13
CA LYS A 244 3.03 16.10 -5.00
C LYS A 244 1.68 16.39 -4.36
N PRO A 245 1.62 16.55 -3.03
CA PRO A 245 0.38 16.87 -2.35
C PRO A 245 -0.23 18.18 -2.86
N SER A 246 -1.54 18.20 -3.01
CA SER A 246 -2.28 19.44 -3.27
C SER A 246 -3.71 19.34 -2.75
N HIS A 247 -4.50 18.46 -3.34
CA HIS A 247 -5.82 18.05 -2.90
C HIS A 247 -5.96 16.55 -3.13
N LEU A 248 -6.66 15.88 -2.22
CA LEU A 248 -6.87 14.44 -2.30
C LEU A 248 -7.58 14.08 -3.61
N GLN A 249 -6.90 13.33 -4.47
CA GLN A 249 -7.44 12.90 -5.76
C GLN A 249 -6.90 11.53 -6.13
N LEU A 250 -7.77 10.64 -6.57
CA LEU A 250 -7.40 9.34 -7.13
C LEU A 250 -8.06 9.17 -8.49
N GLU A 251 -7.25 9.06 -9.53
CA GLU A 251 -7.69 8.95 -10.92
C GLU A 251 -7.17 7.65 -11.52
N ARG A 252 -8.03 6.83 -12.13
CA ARG A 252 -7.56 5.68 -12.92
C ARG A 252 -7.09 6.20 -14.27
N ILE A 253 -5.81 5.99 -14.59
CA ILE A 253 -5.20 6.50 -15.82
C ILE A 253 -4.96 5.40 -16.87
N ALA A 254 -4.89 4.13 -16.44
CA ALA A 254 -4.84 2.99 -17.35
C ALA A 254 -5.36 1.72 -16.66
N SER A 255 -5.81 0.75 -17.45
CA SER A 255 -6.15 -0.59 -16.99
C SER A 255 -5.99 -1.60 -18.12
N GLY A 256 -5.76 -2.86 -17.77
CA GLY A 256 -5.74 -3.99 -18.68
C GLY A 256 -6.26 -5.25 -17.98
N GLU A 257 -6.09 -6.41 -18.61
CA GLU A 257 -6.61 -7.69 -18.09
C GLU A 257 -6.16 -7.98 -16.65
N ASN A 258 -4.87 -7.78 -16.37
CA ASN A 258 -4.25 -8.11 -15.08
C ASN A 258 -3.65 -6.89 -14.37
N TYR A 259 -4.08 -5.66 -14.70
CA TYR A 259 -3.56 -4.47 -14.00
C TYR A 259 -4.51 -3.28 -14.01
N SER A 260 -4.33 -2.40 -13.01
CA SER A 260 -4.86 -1.05 -12.98
C SER A 260 -3.77 -0.08 -12.54
N LEU A 261 -3.68 1.08 -13.20
CA LEU A 261 -2.81 2.18 -12.84
C LEU A 261 -3.63 3.38 -12.41
N TYR A 262 -3.33 3.87 -11.23
CA TYR A 262 -3.90 5.07 -10.66
C TYR A 262 -2.87 6.17 -10.54
N ARG A 263 -3.27 7.40 -10.83
CA ARG A 263 -2.58 8.60 -10.38
C ARG A 263 -3.19 8.99 -9.03
N PHE A 264 -2.34 9.10 -8.01
CA PHE A 264 -2.77 9.42 -6.66
C PHE A 264 -2.10 10.71 -6.18
N THR A 265 -2.90 11.74 -5.98
CA THR A 265 -2.49 13.00 -5.36
C THR A 265 -2.93 12.95 -3.89
N PRO A 266 -2.01 12.79 -2.93
CA PRO A 266 -2.37 12.79 -1.52
C PRO A 266 -2.67 14.21 -1.00
N GLU A 267 -3.35 14.30 0.13
CA GLU A 267 -3.50 15.57 0.87
C GLU A 267 -2.30 15.87 1.77
N SER A 268 -1.52 14.85 2.14
CA SER A 268 -0.35 14.97 2.99
C SER A 268 0.93 14.53 2.30
N GLU A 269 2.05 15.12 2.72
CA GLU A 269 3.37 14.81 2.18
C GLU A 269 3.93 13.53 2.80
N GLU A 270 4.13 12.50 1.98
CA GLU A 270 4.93 11.31 2.31
C GLU A 270 6.41 11.72 2.36
N ARG A 271 6.86 12.35 3.46
CA ARG A 271 8.23 12.89 3.61
C ARG A 271 9.30 11.81 3.79
N PHE A 272 9.51 10.94 2.80
CA PHE A 272 10.55 9.90 2.85
C PHE A 272 10.50 8.99 4.10
N THR A 273 9.39 9.01 4.85
CA THR A 273 9.20 8.22 6.07
C THR A 273 8.72 6.82 5.75
N GLY A 274 8.31 6.57 4.49
CA GLY A 274 7.64 5.34 4.07
C GLY A 274 6.23 5.25 4.65
N LYS A 275 5.56 6.37 4.94
CA LYS A 275 4.23 6.44 5.56
C LYS A 275 3.51 7.70 5.12
N PHE A 276 2.20 7.61 4.89
CA PHE A 276 1.36 8.80 4.81
C PHE A 276 1.13 9.38 6.20
N PRO A 277 1.32 10.69 6.41
CA PRO A 277 0.89 11.34 7.64
C PRO A 277 -0.64 11.32 7.82
N SER A 278 -1.39 11.47 6.73
CA SER A 278 -2.85 11.43 6.77
C SER A 278 -3.38 10.00 6.69
N LEU A 279 -4.25 9.63 7.63
CA LEU A 279 -5.04 8.41 7.56
C LEU A 279 -5.96 8.41 6.32
N THR A 280 -6.42 9.58 5.88
CA THR A 280 -7.26 9.70 4.67
C THR A 280 -6.51 9.19 3.44
N ASP A 281 -5.25 9.57 3.29
CA ASP A 281 -4.42 9.14 2.15
C ASP A 281 -4.23 7.61 2.15
N GLU A 282 -3.94 7.04 3.32
CA GLU A 282 -3.84 5.59 3.49
C GLU A 282 -5.16 4.89 3.18
N MET A 283 -6.28 5.46 3.60
CA MET A 283 -7.61 4.88 3.37
C MET A 283 -7.96 4.85 1.89
N VAL A 284 -7.64 5.89 1.13
CA VAL A 284 -7.83 5.90 -0.33
C VAL A 284 -7.02 4.78 -0.98
N PHE A 285 -5.75 4.65 -0.61
CA PHE A 285 -4.87 3.57 -1.09
C PHE A 285 -5.43 2.18 -0.76
N ILE A 286 -5.80 1.95 0.51
CA ILE A 286 -6.30 0.66 0.99
C ILE A 286 -7.66 0.31 0.42
N SER A 287 -8.53 1.29 0.14
CA SER A 287 -9.85 1.05 -0.45
C SER A 287 -9.77 0.27 -1.77
N LYS A 288 -8.71 0.48 -2.56
CA LYS A 288 -8.46 -0.25 -3.81
C LYS A 288 -7.87 -1.64 -3.61
N VAL A 289 -7.19 -1.87 -2.49
CA VAL A 289 -6.77 -3.23 -2.13
C VAL A 289 -7.97 -4.04 -1.64
N LEU A 290 -8.84 -3.42 -0.84
CA LEU A 290 -10.04 -4.05 -0.27
C LEU A 290 -11.19 -4.25 -1.26
N SER A 291 -11.11 -3.70 -2.48
CA SER A 291 -12.11 -3.96 -3.53
C SER A 291 -11.95 -5.35 -4.18
N PHE A 292 -10.88 -6.07 -3.86
CA PHE A 292 -10.67 -7.46 -4.31
C PHE A 292 -11.31 -8.45 -3.32
N ASN A 293 -11.64 -9.66 -3.80
CA ASN A 293 -12.08 -10.76 -2.94
C ASN A 293 -10.86 -11.34 -2.18
N LEU A 294 -10.69 -10.96 -0.91
CA LEU A 294 -9.52 -11.34 -0.10
C LEU A 294 -9.80 -12.58 0.77
N GLU A 295 -8.99 -13.62 0.63
CA GLU A 295 -8.99 -14.86 1.44
C GLU A 295 -7.61 -15.09 2.08
N LEU A 296 -7.23 -14.22 3.02
CA LEU A 296 -5.85 -14.07 3.55
C LEU A 296 -5.54 -14.85 4.83
#